data_AF-A0A6G8C206-F1
#
_entry.id   AF-A0A6G8C206-F1
#
_cell.length_a   1.000
_cell.length_b   1.000
_cell.length_c   1.000
_cell.angle_alpha   90.00
_cell.angle_beta   90.00
_cell.angle_gamma   90.00
#
_symmetry.space_group_name_H-M   'P 1'
#
loop_
_entity.id
_entity.type
_entity.pdbx_description
1 polymer ?
#
loop_
_entity_poly.entity_id
_entity_poly.type
_entity_poly.pdbx_seq_one_letter_code
_entity_poly.pdbx_strand_id
1 'polypeptide(L)' 'MDEFETQVEHLRALAMTPGWWRYAQARALELDAQTEFAGIRATIKDRLKAAGFRPAPEELRG' A
#
# COMPACT_ATOMS: atom_id res chain seq x y z
N MET A 1 -19.04 1.40 -1.96
CA MET A 1 -17.59 1.21 -2.20
C MET A 1 -17.19 0.09 -1.26
N ASP A 2 -16.55 -0.95 -1.78
CA ASP A 2 -16.15 -2.12 -1.00
C ASP A 2 -15.10 -1.72 0.06
N GLU A 3 -15.14 -2.33 1.24
CA GLU A 3 -14.19 -2.01 2.32
C GLU A 3 -12.75 -2.32 1.88
N PHE A 4 -12.56 -3.39 1.09
CA PHE A 4 -11.29 -3.71 0.47
C PHE A 4 -10.78 -2.59 -0.42
N GLU A 5 -11.62 -2.10 -1.34
CA GLU A 5 -11.24 -1.02 -2.26
C GLU A 5 -10.92 0.28 -1.51
N THR A 6 -11.65 0.56 -0.44
CA THR A 6 -11.41 1.73 0.43
C THR A 6 -10.03 1.64 1.07
N GLN A 7 -9.66 0.49 1.63
CA GLN A 7 -8.34 0.27 2.21
C GLN A 7 -7.22 0.34 1.16
N VAL A 8 -7.44 -0.21 -0.04
CA VAL A 8 -6.47 -0.13 -1.14
C VAL A 8 -6.20 1.32 -1.52
N GLU A 9 -7.23 2.13 -1.78
CA GLU A 9 -7.03 3.53 -2.17
C GLU A 9 -6.42 4.36 -1.03
N HIS A 10 -6.83 4.12 0.21
CA HIS A 10 -6.26 4.80 1.37
C HIS A 10 -4.76 4.52 1.51
N LEU A 11 -4.36 3.24 1.46
CA LEU A 11 -2.95 2.85 1.58
C LEU A 11 -2.12 3.24 0.37
N ARG A 12 -2.71 3.24 -0.83
CA ARG A 12 -2.07 3.77 -2.02
C ARG A 12 -1.76 5.26 -1.85
N ALA A 13 -2.72 6.06 -1.37
CA ALA A 13 -2.53 7.49 -1.15
C ALA A 13 -1.46 7.76 -0.07
N LEU A 14 -1.48 6.99 1.03
CA LEU A 14 -0.44 7.05 2.06
C LEU A 14 0.93 6.67 1.49
N ALA A 15 1.03 5.61 0.70
CA ALA A 15 2.28 5.18 0.09
C ALA A 15 2.87 6.24 -0.85
N MET A 16 2.02 7.02 -1.52
CA MET A 16 2.43 8.14 -2.37
C MET A 16 2.79 9.41 -1.59
N THR A 17 2.52 9.45 -0.29
CA THR A 17 2.86 10.59 0.57
C THR A 17 4.29 10.42 1.11
N PRO A 18 5.20 11.38 0.88
CA PRO A 18 6.58 11.28 1.35
C PRO A 18 6.67 11.05 2.87
N GLY A 19 7.45 10.06 3.30
CA GLY A 19 7.63 9.69 4.71
C GLY A 19 6.61 8.68 5.24
N TRP A 20 5.57 8.35 4.47
CA TRP A 20 4.52 7.40 4.86
C TRP A 20 4.65 6.04 4.19
N TRP A 21 5.61 5.85 3.27
CA TRP A 21 5.78 4.60 2.53
C TRP A 21 5.89 3.38 3.44
N ARG A 22 6.75 3.48 4.47
CA ARG A 22 6.98 2.37 5.42
C ARG A 22 5.73 2.03 6.22
N TYR A 23 4.99 3.05 6.65
CA TYR A 23 3.72 2.86 7.36
C TYR A 23 2.69 2.18 6.45
N ALA A 24 2.51 2.68 5.22
CA ALA A 24 1.58 2.10 4.26
C ALA A 24 1.92 0.64 3.92
N GLN A 25 3.22 0.32 3.78
CA GLN A 25 3.68 -1.05 3.53
C GLN A 25 3.43 -1.97 4.73
N ALA A 26 3.74 -1.52 5.95
CA ALA A 26 3.49 -2.29 7.16
C ALA A 26 1.99 -2.55 7.34
N ARG A 27 1.16 -1.52 7.15
CA ARG A 27 -0.29 -1.63 7.28
C ARG A 27 -0.90 -2.53 6.22
N ALA A 28 -0.41 -2.45 4.98
CA ALA A 28 -0.79 -3.36 3.91
C ALA A 28 -0.46 -4.82 4.26
N LEU A 29 0.70 -5.08 4.89
CA LEU A 29 1.08 -6.42 5.33
C LEU A 29 0.19 -6.95 6.46
N GLU A 30 -0.16 -6.10 7.43
CA GLU A 30 -1.09 -6.46 8.51
C GLU A 30 -2.49 -6.79 8.00
N LEU A 31 -2.98 -6.05 7.01
CA LEU A 31 -4.28 -6.33 6.39
C LEU A 31 -4.22 -7.56 5.50
N ASP A 32 -3.15 -7.77 4.74
CA ASP A 32 -2.98 -8.96 3.89
C ASP A 32 -3.00 -10.28 4.69
N ALA A 33 -2.66 -10.22 5.98
CA ALA A 33 -2.75 -11.35 6.91
C ALA A 33 -4.20 -11.67 7.36
N GLN A 34 -5.15 -10.76 7.12
CA GLN A 34 -6.57 -10.96 7.42
C GLN A 34 -7.26 -11.53 6.17
N THR A 35 -8.05 -12.60 6.34
CA THR A 35 -8.72 -13.31 5.23
C THR A 35 -9.59 -12.39 4.38
N GLU A 36 -10.25 -11.42 5.00
CA GLU A 36 -11.13 -10.45 4.32
C GLU A 36 -10.37 -9.46 3.42
N PHE A 37 -9.08 -9.23 3.68
CA PHE A 37 -8.20 -8.37 2.89
C PHE A 37 -7.07 -9.13 2.20
N ALA A 38 -7.24 -10.44 2.01
CA ALA A 38 -6.24 -11.27 1.34
C ALA A 38 -5.94 -10.73 -0.07
N GLY A 39 -4.66 -10.46 -0.37
CA GLY A 39 -4.21 -9.92 -1.65
C GLY A 39 -4.24 -8.39 -1.74
N ILE A 40 -4.59 -7.69 -0.66
CA ILE A 40 -4.57 -6.22 -0.61
C ILE A 40 -3.18 -5.67 -0.91
N ARG A 41 -2.12 -6.33 -0.43
CA ARG A 41 -0.74 -5.90 -0.65
C ARG A 41 -0.35 -5.97 -2.12
N ALA A 42 -0.74 -7.04 -2.81
CA ALA A 42 -0.51 -7.20 -4.24
C ALA A 42 -1.25 -6.13 -5.03
N THR A 43 -2.52 -5.89 -4.67
CA THR A 43 -3.39 -4.90 -5.33
C THR A 43 -2.83 -3.48 -5.19
N ILE A 44 -2.41 -3.08 -3.99
CA ILE A 44 -1.74 -1.78 -3.76
C ILE A 44 -0.49 -1.65 -4.62
N LYS A 45 0.34 -2.71 -4.68
CA LYS A 45 1.57 -2.72 -5.48
C LYS A 45 1.27 -2.52 -6.98
N ASP A 46 0.26 -3.18 -7.52
CA ASP A 46 -0.15 -3.01 -8.92
C ASP A 46 -0.69 -1.60 -9.20
N ARG A 47 -1.48 -1.03 -8.28
CA ARG A 47 -1.96 0.36 -8.42
C ARG A 47 -0.84 1.39 -8.36
N LEU A 48 0.12 1.21 -7.46
CA LEU A 48 1.31 2.07 -7.39
C LEU A 48 2.14 1.98 -8.67
N LYS A 49 2.33 0.77 -9.20
CA LYS A 49 3.02 0.54 -10.47
C LYS A 49 2.29 1.19 -11.64
N ALA A 50 0.96 1.06 -11.70
CA ALA A 50 0.13 1.71 -12.71
C ALA A 50 0.18 3.25 -12.61
N ALA A 51 0.31 3.79 -11.40
CA ALA A 51 0.52 5.22 -11.16
C ALA A 51 1.95 5.70 -11.46
N GLY A 52 2.86 4.80 -11.86
CA GLY A 52 4.28 5.12 -12.06
C GLY A 52 5.03 5.49 -10.78
N PHE A 53 4.45 5.23 -9.61
CA PHE A 53 5.06 5.56 -8.33
C PHE A 53 6.24 4.62 -8.04
N ARG A 54 7.37 5.21 -7.64
CA ARG A 54 8.52 4.50 -7.11
C ARG A 54 8.86 5.11 -5.75
N PRO A 55 8.91 4.31 -4.67
CA PRO A 55 9.32 4.83 -3.36
C PRO A 55 10.74 5.38 -3.42
N ALA A 56 11.01 6.42 -2.64
CA ALA A 56 12.34 7.00 -2.55
C ALA A 56 13.34 5.96 -2.01
N PRO A 57 14.58 5.92 -2.51
CA PRO A 57 15.58 4.96 -2.04
C PRO A 57 15.89 5.09 -0.54
N GLU A 58 15.69 6.27 0.05
CA GLU A 58 15.80 6.51 1.50
C GLU A 58 14.72 5.77 2.30
N GLU A 59 13.51 5.62 1.74
CA GLU A 59 12.42 4.87 2.37
C GLU A 59 12.54 3.35 2.17
N LEU A 60 13.41 2.92 1.24
CA LEU A 60 13.78 1.53 1.02
C LEU A 60 14.93 1.06 1.92
N ARG A 61 15.65 1.99 2.57
CA ARG A 61 16.68 1.67 3.58
C ARG A 61 15.99 1.36 4.91
N GLY A 62 15.72 0.08 5.11
CA GLY A 62 15.37 -0.54 6.39
C GLY A 62 16.60 -1.11 7.06
#